data_AF-A0A969YB57-F1
#
_entry.id   AF-A0A969YB57-F1
#
_cell.length_a   1.000
_cell.length_b   1.000
_cell.length_c   1.000
_cell.angle_alpha   90.00
_cell.angle_beta   90.00
_cell.angle_gamma   90.00
#
_symmetry.space_group_name_H-M   'P 1'
#
loop_
_entity.id
_entity.type
_entity.pdbx_description
1 polymer ?
#
loop_
_entity_poly.entity_id
_entity_poly.type
_entity_poly.pdbx_seq_one_letter_code
_entity_poly.pdbx_strand_id
1 'polypeptide(L)'
;MPSKKQNPRPTAADVARRTVILKQVIAWSMVAPTRDVLREIIAQWGGSENDDFEQRCETMRDQFWQGLRETGLWEYMSTSEKKFSESTIITMTEQQHIDASWRLESVHVMLWALGMIPQLLDFDTEASPELLELIPSDDPTTFIESAQLRPPEDIDRAREIAEFWHWRSRTRELMERGATFPDDPQLRAAGLCSFDDVVRLAAVNGAQAGLISSCIEDDFPAKGKAYRNLTDAEWNEVASIAAERHFALNWLCGYAPGNNWDDTPTDT
;
A
#
# COMPACT_ATOMS: atom_id res chain seq x y z
N MET A 1 -23.83 17.77 -7.59
CA MET A 1 -22.45 17.71 -8.13
C MET A 1 -22.51 17.04 -9.49
N PRO A 2 -21.82 17.55 -10.52
CA PRO A 2 -21.79 16.88 -11.81
C PRO A 2 -21.17 15.50 -11.62
N SER A 3 -21.89 14.46 -12.07
CA SER A 3 -21.45 13.07 -12.11
C SER A 3 -20.12 13.00 -12.86
N LYS A 4 -18.99 13.05 -12.13
CA LYS A 4 -17.68 12.68 -12.69
C LYS A 4 -17.87 11.28 -13.28
N LYS A 5 -17.69 11.14 -14.60
CA LYS A 5 -17.64 9.80 -15.21
C LYS A 5 -16.59 9.02 -14.42
N GLN A 6 -17.03 8.00 -13.70
CA GLN A 6 -16.14 7.10 -12.96
C GLN A 6 -15.16 6.50 -13.97
N ASN A 7 -13.86 6.53 -13.67
CA ASN A 7 -12.89 5.91 -14.57
C ASN A 7 -13.21 4.40 -14.67
N PRO A 8 -12.92 3.76 -15.81
CA PRO A 8 -13.08 2.32 -15.90
C PRO A 8 -12.21 1.64 -14.82
N ARG A 9 -12.76 0.62 -14.15
CA ARG A 9 -12.00 -0.24 -13.24
C ARG A 9 -10.92 -1.01 -14.02
N PRO A 10 -9.78 -1.34 -13.39
CA PRO A 10 -8.82 -2.28 -13.97
C PRO A 10 -9.49 -3.63 -14.25
N THR A 11 -9.10 -4.26 -15.36
CA THR A 11 -9.50 -5.63 -15.66
C THR A 11 -8.74 -6.63 -14.80
N ALA A 12 -9.19 -7.89 -14.71
CA ALA A 12 -8.45 -8.94 -13.99
C ALA A 12 -7.01 -9.10 -14.48
N ALA A 13 -6.79 -9.00 -15.80
CA ALA A 13 -5.46 -9.02 -16.38
C ALA A 13 -4.62 -7.81 -15.93
N ASP A 14 -5.20 -6.62 -15.82
CA ASP A 14 -4.48 -5.44 -15.32
C ASP A 14 -4.05 -5.62 -13.86
N VAL A 15 -4.93 -6.18 -13.02
CA VAL A 15 -4.63 -6.48 -11.61
C VAL A 15 -3.52 -7.54 -11.51
N ALA A 16 -3.58 -8.61 -12.30
CA ALA A 16 -2.54 -9.62 -12.33
C ALA A 16 -1.18 -9.07 -12.79
N ARG A 17 -1.15 -8.24 -13.84
CA ARG A 17 0.09 -7.56 -14.28
C ARG A 17 0.67 -6.67 -13.17
N ARG A 18 -0.17 -5.85 -12.54
CA ARG A 18 0.24 -4.99 -11.43
C ARG A 18 0.79 -5.80 -10.26
N THR A 19 0.17 -6.93 -9.93
CA THR A 19 0.61 -7.84 -8.87
C THR A 19 2.03 -8.37 -9.14
N VAL A 20 2.31 -8.79 -10.38
CA VAL A 20 3.65 -9.24 -10.79
C VAL A 20 4.67 -8.10 -10.74
N ILE A 21 4.30 -6.91 -11.21
CA ILE A 21 5.19 -5.73 -11.17
C ILE A 21 5.55 -5.36 -9.73
N LEU A 22 4.57 -5.29 -8.83
CA LEU A 22 4.81 -4.96 -7.42
C LEU A 22 5.67 -6.03 -6.73
N LYS A 23 5.49 -7.33 -7.05
CA LYS A 23 6.42 -8.36 -6.59
C LYS A 23 7.86 -8.05 -6.97
N GLN A 24 8.13 -7.64 -8.20
CA GLN A 24 9.49 -7.32 -8.63
C GLN A 24 10.04 -6.08 -7.94
N VAL A 25 9.21 -5.05 -7.72
CA VAL A 25 9.58 -3.86 -6.93
C VAL A 25 9.98 -4.24 -5.51
N ILE A 26 9.17 -5.05 -4.83
CA ILE A 26 9.44 -5.53 -3.48
C ILE A 26 10.72 -6.38 -3.48
N ALA A 27 10.83 -7.35 -4.39
CA ALA A 27 11.99 -8.23 -4.49
C ALA A 27 13.29 -7.45 -4.74
N TRP A 28 13.28 -6.42 -5.60
CA TRP A 28 14.46 -5.58 -5.83
C TRP A 28 14.89 -4.85 -4.56
N SER A 29 13.94 -4.35 -3.77
CA SER A 29 14.24 -3.70 -2.48
C SER A 29 14.84 -4.65 -1.45
N MET A 30 14.58 -5.96 -1.55
CA MET A 30 15.11 -6.99 -0.66
C MET A 30 16.51 -7.47 -1.07
N VAL A 31 16.93 -7.22 -2.31
CA VAL A 31 18.26 -7.58 -2.82
C VAL A 31 19.34 -6.65 -2.27
N ALA A 32 18.99 -5.38 -2.01
CA ALA A 32 19.93 -4.40 -1.48
C ALA A 32 20.14 -4.56 0.04
N PRO A 33 21.38 -4.77 0.53
CA PRO A 33 21.69 -4.74 1.96
C PRO A 33 21.39 -3.37 2.56
N THR A 34 21.19 -3.34 3.88
CA THR A 34 20.91 -2.09 4.60
C THR A 34 22.05 -1.07 4.45
N ARG A 35 21.74 0.21 4.61
CA ARG A 35 22.73 1.29 4.43
C ARG A 35 23.93 1.18 5.36
N ASP A 36 23.74 0.70 6.58
CA ASP A 36 24.85 0.51 7.52
C ASP A 36 25.80 -0.59 7.05
N VAL A 37 25.25 -1.71 6.59
CA VAL A 37 26.04 -2.80 6.00
C VAL A 37 26.75 -2.33 4.73
N LEU A 38 26.07 -1.56 3.87
CA LEU A 38 26.68 -0.99 2.67
C LEU A 38 27.84 -0.03 2.99
N ARG A 39 27.69 0.83 4.00
CA ARG A 39 28.77 1.73 4.43
C ARG A 39 29.99 0.97 4.91
N GLU A 40 29.79 -0.10 5.68
CA GLU A 40 30.89 -0.95 6.16
C GLU A 40 31.61 -1.64 5.01
N ILE A 41 30.87 -2.14 4.01
CA ILE A 41 31.45 -2.77 2.81
C ILE A 41 32.26 -1.74 2.00
N ILE A 42 31.68 -0.57 1.71
CA ILE A 42 32.32 0.48 0.90
C ILE A 42 33.55 1.07 1.60
N ALA A 43 33.52 1.20 2.93
CA ALA A 43 34.64 1.75 3.70
C ALA A 43 35.91 0.88 3.66
N GLN A 44 35.80 -0.38 3.23
CA GLN A 44 36.92 -1.32 3.18
C GLN A 44 37.69 -1.29 1.84
N TRP A 45 37.25 -0.52 0.84
CA TRP A 45 37.76 -0.60 -0.53
C TRP A 45 38.54 0.62 -1.00
N GLY A 46 39.51 0.39 -1.89
CA GLY A 46 40.26 1.42 -2.62
C GLY A 46 39.53 1.97 -3.85
N GLY A 47 40.01 3.07 -4.42
CA GLY A 47 39.31 3.79 -5.52
C GLY A 47 38.99 2.95 -6.77
N SER A 48 39.90 2.06 -7.21
CA SER A 48 39.64 1.17 -8.36
C SER A 48 38.68 0.01 -8.04
N GLU A 49 38.59 -0.39 -6.77
CA GLU A 49 37.66 -1.44 -6.32
C GLU A 49 36.22 -0.90 -6.25
N ASN A 50 36.06 0.42 -6.07
CA ASN A 50 34.76 1.10 -6.10
C ASN A 50 34.14 1.13 -7.51
N ASP A 51 34.92 1.50 -8.53
CA ASP A 51 34.42 1.56 -9.92
C ASP A 51 33.98 0.18 -10.42
N ASP A 52 34.77 -0.86 -10.14
CA ASP A 52 34.44 -2.26 -10.47
C ASP A 52 33.16 -2.73 -9.77
N PHE A 53 32.94 -2.30 -8.52
CA PHE A 53 31.73 -2.67 -7.78
C PHE A 53 30.49 -1.91 -8.26
N GLU A 54 30.61 -0.62 -8.56
CA GLU A 54 29.52 0.17 -9.13
C GLU A 54 29.03 -0.46 -10.44
N GLN A 55 29.96 -0.83 -11.32
CA GLN A 55 29.64 -1.52 -12.58
C GLN A 55 28.97 -2.89 -12.34
N ARG A 56 29.38 -3.64 -11.31
CA ARG A 56 28.71 -4.90 -10.91
C ARG A 56 27.29 -4.65 -10.42
N CYS A 57 27.07 -3.59 -9.63
CA CYS A 57 25.75 -3.22 -9.14
C CYS A 57 24.80 -2.83 -10.29
N GLU A 58 25.30 -2.09 -11.28
CA GLU A 58 24.55 -1.77 -12.50
C GLU A 58 24.21 -3.03 -13.30
N THR A 59 25.20 -3.91 -13.50
CA THR A 59 25.02 -5.18 -14.22
C THR A 59 23.94 -6.04 -13.56
N MET A 60 23.99 -6.16 -12.23
CA MET A 60 23.02 -6.94 -11.47
C MET A 60 21.61 -6.31 -11.48
N ARG A 61 21.50 -4.98 -11.41
CA ARG A 61 20.23 -4.26 -11.62
C ARG A 61 19.64 -4.57 -12.99
N ASP A 62 20.45 -4.45 -14.04
CA ASP A 62 19.97 -4.64 -15.41
C ASP A 62 19.55 -6.08 -15.66
N GLN A 63 20.30 -7.05 -15.13
CA GLN A 63 19.95 -8.48 -15.14
C GLN A 63 18.66 -8.77 -14.37
N PHE A 64 18.48 -8.19 -13.18
CA PHE A 64 17.26 -8.39 -12.38
C PHE A 64 16.01 -7.96 -13.15
N TRP A 65 16.04 -6.76 -13.74
CA TRP A 65 14.90 -6.22 -14.47
C TRP A 65 14.74 -6.78 -15.89
N GLN A 66 15.68 -7.59 -16.38
CA GLN A 66 15.65 -8.14 -17.74
C GLN A 66 14.40 -9.00 -17.97
N GLY A 67 14.06 -9.89 -17.04
CA GLY A 67 12.89 -10.76 -17.16
C GLY A 67 11.57 -9.98 -17.30
N LEU A 68 11.43 -8.87 -16.57
CA LEU A 68 10.25 -8.01 -16.68
C LEU A 68 10.14 -7.30 -18.04
N ARG A 69 11.27 -7.03 -18.71
CA ARG A 69 11.30 -6.48 -20.08
C ARG A 69 10.95 -7.54 -21.11
N GLU A 70 11.49 -8.75 -20.98
CA GLU A 70 11.25 -9.87 -21.90
C GLU A 70 9.78 -10.33 -21.89
N THR A 71 9.11 -10.23 -20.74
CA THR A 71 7.66 -10.50 -20.61
C THR A 71 6.77 -9.37 -21.14
N GLY A 72 7.34 -8.21 -21.51
CA GLY A 72 6.60 -7.02 -21.95
C GLY A 72 5.89 -6.26 -20.81
N LEU A 73 6.03 -6.70 -19.56
CA LEU A 73 5.41 -6.06 -18.39
C LEU A 73 6.04 -4.72 -18.03
N TRP A 74 7.28 -4.48 -18.45
CA TRP A 74 7.97 -3.19 -18.30
C TRP A 74 7.14 -1.99 -18.79
N GLU A 75 6.36 -2.17 -19.86
CA GLU A 75 5.52 -1.09 -20.41
C GLU A 75 4.37 -0.68 -19.49
N TYR A 76 3.96 -1.57 -18.58
CA TYR A 76 2.88 -1.34 -17.62
C TYR A 76 3.38 -0.80 -16.27
N MET A 77 4.70 -0.71 -16.07
CA MET A 77 5.26 -0.06 -14.89
C MET A 77 4.87 1.42 -14.87
N SER A 78 4.57 1.91 -13.67
CA SER A 78 4.27 3.32 -13.43
C SER A 78 5.55 4.17 -13.55
N THR A 79 5.38 5.49 -13.51
CA THR A 79 6.53 6.40 -13.64
C THR A 79 7.43 6.29 -12.41
N SER A 80 6.83 6.20 -11.22
CA SER A 80 7.58 6.04 -9.97
C SER A 80 8.33 4.71 -9.92
N GLU A 81 7.73 3.62 -10.40
CA GLU A 81 8.35 2.29 -10.45
C GLU A 81 9.51 2.25 -11.46
N LYS A 82 9.35 2.86 -12.65
CA LYS A 82 10.45 2.98 -13.63
C LYS A 82 11.60 3.78 -13.03
N LYS A 83 11.32 4.90 -12.36
CA LYS A 83 12.36 5.67 -11.65
C LYS A 83 13.03 4.85 -10.54
N PHE A 84 12.27 4.07 -9.76
CA PHE A 84 12.83 3.18 -8.74
C PHE A 84 13.75 2.12 -9.35
N SER A 85 13.39 1.55 -10.51
CA SER A 85 14.18 0.54 -11.19
C SER A 85 15.54 1.03 -11.72
N GLU A 86 15.75 2.35 -11.81
CA GLU A 86 17.05 2.94 -12.15
C GLU A 86 18.04 2.87 -10.98
N SER A 87 17.54 2.75 -9.74
CA SER A 87 18.39 2.62 -8.56
C SER A 87 19.16 1.30 -8.56
N THR A 88 20.40 1.38 -8.12
CA THR A 88 21.28 0.24 -7.83
C THR A 88 21.24 -0.04 -6.34
N ILE A 89 21.79 -1.18 -5.91
CA ILE A 89 21.95 -1.52 -4.49
C ILE A 89 22.56 -0.35 -3.69
N ILE A 90 23.57 0.33 -4.25
CA ILE A 90 24.29 1.40 -3.56
C ILE A 90 23.58 2.76 -3.60
N THR A 91 22.76 3.02 -4.62
CA THR A 91 22.06 4.31 -4.79
C THR A 91 20.66 4.30 -4.22
N MET A 92 20.09 3.13 -3.91
CA MET A 92 18.78 3.01 -3.27
C MET A 92 18.76 3.74 -1.92
N THR A 93 17.72 4.55 -1.72
CA THR A 93 17.51 5.31 -0.48
C THR A 93 16.72 4.51 0.55
N GLU A 94 16.88 4.83 1.83
CA GLU A 94 16.08 4.23 2.91
C GLU A 94 14.58 4.43 2.66
N GLN A 95 14.17 5.61 2.19
CA GLN A 95 12.76 5.87 1.85
C GLN A 95 12.28 4.97 0.71
N GLN A 96 13.10 4.77 -0.33
CA GLN A 96 12.74 3.85 -1.42
C GLN A 96 12.61 2.39 -0.95
N HIS A 97 13.44 1.95 -0.01
CA HIS A 97 13.29 0.64 0.61
C HIS A 97 11.96 0.53 1.37
N ILE A 98 11.66 1.52 2.22
CA ILE A 98 10.43 1.56 3.03
C ILE A 98 9.19 1.60 2.11
N ASP A 99 9.18 2.48 1.11
CA ASP A 99 8.07 2.60 0.16
C ASP A 99 7.86 1.29 -0.61
N ALA A 100 8.95 0.65 -1.04
CA ALA A 100 8.87 -0.63 -1.74
C ALA A 100 8.39 -1.77 -0.84
N SER A 101 8.84 -1.86 0.42
CA SER A 101 8.38 -2.90 1.35
C SER A 101 6.89 -2.76 1.66
N TRP A 102 6.39 -1.54 1.82
CA TRP A 102 4.96 -1.28 2.07
C TRP A 102 4.05 -1.68 0.89
N ARG A 103 4.58 -1.81 -0.33
CA ARG A 103 3.80 -2.37 -1.45
C ARG A 103 3.37 -3.82 -1.24
N LEU A 104 3.94 -4.52 -0.26
CA LEU A 104 3.46 -5.83 0.16
C LEU A 104 1.99 -5.80 0.60
N GLU A 105 1.52 -4.71 1.23
CA GLU A 105 0.12 -4.53 1.59
C GLU A 105 -0.80 -4.38 0.37
N SER A 106 -0.31 -3.68 -0.65
CA SER A 106 -0.99 -3.59 -1.95
C SER A 106 -1.06 -4.95 -2.64
N VAL A 107 0.02 -5.74 -2.62
CA VAL A 107 0.05 -7.10 -3.15
C VAL A 107 -0.92 -8.02 -2.40
N HIS A 108 -0.96 -7.94 -1.08
CA HIS A 108 -1.91 -8.68 -0.25
C HIS A 108 -3.37 -8.39 -0.69
N VAL A 109 -3.73 -7.12 -0.89
CA VAL A 109 -5.04 -6.74 -1.42
C VAL A 109 -5.30 -7.32 -2.81
N MET A 110 -4.31 -7.27 -3.71
CA MET A 110 -4.48 -7.78 -5.08
C MET A 110 -4.62 -9.30 -5.12
N LEU A 111 -3.84 -10.03 -4.33
CA LEU A 111 -3.97 -11.49 -4.19
C LEU A 111 -5.34 -11.87 -3.66
N TRP A 112 -5.87 -11.11 -2.70
CA TRP A 112 -7.25 -11.29 -2.24
C TRP A 112 -8.23 -11.00 -3.38
N ALA A 113 -8.11 -9.86 -4.07
CA ALA A 113 -9.02 -9.48 -5.16
C ALA A 113 -9.00 -10.49 -6.32
N LEU A 114 -7.86 -11.13 -6.59
CA LEU A 114 -7.68 -12.21 -7.58
C LEU A 114 -8.16 -13.58 -7.10
N GLY A 115 -8.70 -13.68 -5.87
CA GLY A 115 -9.20 -14.93 -5.31
C GLY A 115 -8.11 -15.92 -4.88
N MET A 116 -6.84 -15.49 -4.79
CA MET A 116 -5.71 -16.36 -4.43
C MET A 116 -5.59 -16.57 -2.93
N ILE A 117 -6.06 -15.61 -2.13
CA ILE A 117 -6.20 -15.75 -0.68
C ILE A 117 -7.66 -15.52 -0.27
N PRO A 118 -8.16 -16.25 0.74
CA PRO A 118 -9.59 -16.28 1.05
C PRO A 118 -10.10 -15.00 1.72
N GLN A 119 -9.26 -14.32 2.50
CA GLN A 119 -9.62 -13.17 3.33
C GLN A 119 -8.49 -12.15 3.38
N LEU A 120 -8.84 -10.88 3.57
CA LEU A 120 -7.87 -9.85 3.94
C LEU A 120 -7.50 -10.01 5.41
N LEU A 121 -6.23 -9.77 5.72
CA LEU A 121 -5.77 -9.54 7.10
C LEU A 121 -6.45 -8.32 7.72
N ASP A 122 -6.47 -8.28 9.05
CA ASP A 122 -6.93 -7.11 9.81
C ASP A 122 -5.95 -5.93 9.67
N PHE A 123 -6.41 -4.71 9.93
CA PHE A 123 -5.62 -3.48 9.74
C PHE A 123 -4.50 -3.28 10.77
N ASP A 124 -4.39 -4.18 11.75
CA ASP A 124 -3.32 -4.24 12.72
C ASP A 124 -2.42 -5.47 12.55
N THR A 125 -2.47 -6.10 11.37
CA THR A 125 -1.62 -7.24 11.02
C THR A 125 -0.95 -6.98 9.67
N GLU A 126 0.37 -6.91 9.66
CA GLU A 126 1.18 -6.72 8.46
C GLU A 126 1.16 -7.97 7.57
N ALA A 127 1.17 -7.76 6.25
CA ALA A 127 1.31 -8.79 5.25
C ALA A 127 2.71 -9.42 5.29
N SER A 128 2.78 -10.72 5.05
CA SER A 128 4.02 -11.50 5.15
C SER A 128 4.69 -11.67 3.78
N PRO A 129 6.04 -11.58 3.65
CA PRO A 129 6.74 -11.74 2.37
C PRO A 129 6.49 -13.09 1.66
N GLU A 130 6.08 -14.11 2.38
CA GLU A 130 5.68 -15.43 1.87
C GLU A 130 4.53 -15.34 0.86
N LEU A 131 3.72 -14.28 0.91
CA LEU A 131 2.68 -14.02 -0.10
C LEU A 131 3.27 -13.88 -1.51
N LEU A 132 4.52 -13.45 -1.65
CA LEU A 132 5.19 -13.32 -2.95
C LEU A 132 5.43 -14.66 -3.64
N GLU A 133 5.43 -15.77 -2.89
CA GLU A 133 5.59 -17.13 -3.41
C GLU A 133 4.35 -17.59 -4.19
N LEU A 134 3.18 -16.97 -3.95
CA LEU A 134 1.95 -17.27 -4.69
C LEU A 134 1.97 -16.72 -6.12
N ILE A 135 2.85 -15.75 -6.40
CA ILE A 135 2.95 -15.08 -7.69
C ILE A 135 4.07 -15.77 -8.49
N PRO A 136 3.90 -16.07 -9.79
CA PRO A 136 4.96 -16.67 -10.59
C PRO A 136 6.21 -15.78 -10.66
N SER A 137 7.40 -16.39 -10.77
CA SER A 137 8.67 -15.67 -10.92
C SER A 137 9.15 -15.56 -12.37
N ASP A 138 8.84 -16.56 -13.21
CA ASP A 138 9.38 -16.67 -14.56
C ASP A 138 8.40 -16.15 -15.62
N ASP A 139 7.49 -17.00 -16.09
CA ASP A 139 6.48 -16.66 -17.10
C ASP A 139 5.12 -16.33 -16.44
N PRO A 140 4.70 -15.05 -16.39
CA PRO A 140 3.43 -14.64 -15.82
C PRO A 140 2.25 -14.79 -16.80
N THR A 141 2.46 -15.27 -18.03
CA THR A 141 1.44 -15.28 -19.09
C THR A 141 0.18 -16.01 -18.66
N THR A 142 0.33 -17.27 -18.21
CA THR A 142 -0.81 -18.07 -17.76
C THR A 142 -1.51 -17.45 -16.55
N PHE A 143 -0.74 -16.85 -15.63
CA PHE A 143 -1.27 -16.16 -14.46
C PHE A 143 -2.14 -14.95 -14.85
N ILE A 144 -1.69 -14.15 -15.82
CA ILE A 144 -2.41 -12.97 -16.31
C ILE A 144 -3.64 -13.36 -17.12
N GLU A 145 -3.54 -14.36 -18.01
CA GLU A 145 -4.63 -14.77 -18.89
C GLU A 145 -5.77 -15.48 -18.16
N SER A 146 -5.45 -16.23 -17.10
CA SER A 146 -6.44 -16.96 -16.29
C SER A 146 -6.98 -16.15 -15.12
N ALA A 147 -6.49 -14.93 -14.90
CA ALA A 147 -6.88 -14.08 -13.79
C ALA A 147 -8.39 -13.81 -13.77
N GLN A 148 -8.98 -13.93 -12.58
CA GLN A 148 -10.37 -13.57 -12.32
C GLN A 148 -10.42 -12.68 -11.09
N LEU A 149 -11.33 -11.70 -11.10
CA LEU A 149 -11.57 -10.87 -9.94
C LEU A 149 -12.75 -11.39 -9.14
N ARG A 150 -12.68 -11.16 -7.83
CA ARG A 150 -13.84 -11.20 -6.95
C ARG A 150 -14.95 -10.28 -7.46
N PRO A 151 -16.20 -10.55 -7.06
CA PRO A 151 -17.32 -9.68 -7.39
C PRO A 151 -17.05 -8.21 -7.00
N PRO A 152 -17.43 -7.23 -7.84
CA PRO A 152 -17.22 -5.81 -7.57
C PRO A 152 -17.73 -5.34 -6.21
N GLU A 153 -18.84 -5.89 -5.73
CA GLU A 153 -19.44 -5.59 -4.43
C GLU A 153 -18.53 -5.94 -3.25
N ASP A 154 -17.78 -7.05 -3.35
CA ASP A 154 -16.83 -7.44 -2.30
C ASP A 154 -15.67 -6.44 -2.25
N ILE A 155 -15.17 -6.05 -3.43
CA ILE A 155 -14.06 -5.10 -3.56
C ILE A 155 -14.48 -3.71 -3.06
N ASP A 156 -15.69 -3.26 -3.42
CA ASP A 156 -16.25 -1.97 -2.96
C ASP A 156 -16.42 -1.95 -1.44
N ARG A 157 -16.89 -3.07 -0.87
CA ARG A 157 -17.02 -3.23 0.57
C ARG A 157 -15.67 -3.19 1.27
N ALA A 158 -14.67 -3.89 0.75
CA ALA A 158 -13.31 -3.84 1.31
C ALA A 158 -12.72 -2.43 1.22
N ARG A 159 -12.97 -1.71 0.12
CA ARG A 159 -12.55 -0.31 -0.05
C ARG A 159 -13.16 0.61 0.99
N GLU A 160 -14.46 0.49 1.25
CA GLU A 160 -15.17 1.27 2.28
C GLU A 160 -14.54 1.05 3.67
N ILE A 161 -14.25 -0.21 4.01
CA ILE A 161 -13.57 -0.55 5.27
C ILE A 161 -12.17 0.09 5.31
N ALA A 162 -11.38 -0.04 4.25
CA ALA A 162 -10.02 0.50 4.21
C ALA A 162 -9.97 2.03 4.29
N GLU A 163 -10.89 2.72 3.61
CA GLU A 163 -11.05 4.17 3.75
C GLU A 163 -11.37 4.54 5.20
N PHE A 164 -12.26 3.80 5.86
CA PHE A 164 -12.67 4.10 7.22
C PHE A 164 -11.52 3.96 8.23
N TRP A 165 -10.67 2.94 8.06
CA TRP A 165 -9.44 2.78 8.83
C TRP A 165 -8.41 3.89 8.53
N HIS A 166 -8.20 4.23 7.26
CA HIS A 166 -7.26 5.29 6.87
C HIS A 166 -7.73 6.66 7.37
N TRP A 167 -9.02 6.95 7.30
CA TRP A 167 -9.64 8.14 7.87
C TRP A 167 -9.36 8.25 9.38
N ARG A 168 -9.47 7.15 10.12
CA ARG A 168 -9.18 7.13 11.56
C ARG A 168 -7.71 7.49 11.85
N SER A 169 -6.78 6.96 11.07
CA SER A 169 -5.35 7.29 11.18
C SER A 169 -5.09 8.77 10.92
N ARG A 170 -5.65 9.32 9.84
CA ARG A 170 -5.52 10.75 9.52
C ARG A 170 -6.19 11.67 10.53
N THR A 171 -7.30 11.24 11.11
CA THR A 171 -7.96 12.02 12.16
C THR A 171 -7.06 12.13 13.40
N ARG A 172 -6.33 11.06 13.77
CA ARG A 172 -5.30 11.15 14.83
C ARG A 172 -4.19 12.13 14.45
N GLU A 173 -3.66 12.04 13.23
CA GLU A 173 -2.62 12.95 12.73
C GLU A 173 -3.07 14.43 12.80
N LEU A 174 -4.32 14.74 12.42
CA LEU A 174 -4.90 16.08 12.54
C LEU A 174 -4.94 16.56 13.99
N MET A 175 -5.37 15.70 14.91
CA MET A 175 -5.42 16.01 16.34
C MET A 175 -4.03 16.28 16.93
N GLU A 176 -3.04 15.45 16.60
CA GLU A 176 -1.66 15.58 17.08
C GLU A 176 -0.96 16.83 16.51
N ARG A 177 -1.32 17.24 15.29
CA ARG A 177 -0.88 18.50 14.69
C ARG A 177 -1.58 19.75 15.25
N GLY A 178 -2.52 19.58 16.18
CA GLY A 178 -3.28 20.68 16.76
C GLY A 178 -4.24 21.34 15.77
N ALA A 179 -4.77 20.59 14.81
CA ALA A 179 -5.77 21.11 13.88
C ALA A 179 -7.01 21.60 14.65
N THR A 180 -7.56 22.75 14.22
CA THR A 180 -8.78 23.29 14.80
C THR A 180 -9.99 22.50 14.31
N PHE A 181 -10.85 22.08 15.24
CA PHE A 181 -12.12 21.46 14.87
C PHE A 181 -13.02 22.47 14.12
N PRO A 182 -13.64 22.10 12.99
CA PRO A 182 -14.44 23.02 12.20
C PRO A 182 -15.60 23.64 12.99
N ASP A 183 -15.79 24.95 12.85
CA ASP A 183 -16.95 25.64 13.41
C ASP A 183 -18.19 25.48 12.51
N ASP A 184 -18.79 24.29 12.54
CA ASP A 184 -19.96 23.96 11.70
C ASP A 184 -21.26 23.95 12.53
N PRO A 185 -22.28 24.76 12.17
CA PRO A 185 -23.59 24.73 12.82
C PRO A 185 -24.28 23.36 12.84
N GLN A 186 -24.12 22.54 11.81
CA GLN A 186 -24.71 21.19 11.72
C GLN A 186 -24.05 20.23 12.69
N LEU A 187 -22.71 20.27 12.80
CA LEU A 187 -21.98 19.45 13.77
C LEU A 187 -22.37 19.81 15.20
N ARG A 188 -22.46 21.10 15.54
CA ARG A 188 -22.94 21.55 16.85
C ARG A 188 -24.37 21.13 17.16
N ALA A 189 -25.28 21.23 16.18
CA ALA A 189 -26.66 20.78 16.35
C ALA A 189 -26.75 19.26 16.58
N ALA A 190 -25.80 18.49 16.05
CA ALA A 190 -25.65 17.06 16.31
C ALA A 190 -24.88 16.74 17.61
N GLY A 191 -24.44 17.76 18.37
CA GLY A 191 -23.67 17.58 19.60
C GLY A 191 -22.20 17.21 19.40
N LEU A 192 -21.67 17.36 18.18
CA LEU A 192 -20.28 17.06 17.82
C LEU A 192 -19.43 18.33 17.94
N CYS A 193 -18.57 18.37 18.97
CA CYS A 193 -17.79 19.56 19.33
C CYS A 193 -16.28 19.36 19.17
N SER A 194 -15.83 18.14 18.85
CA SER A 194 -14.43 17.78 18.71
C SER A 194 -14.24 16.64 17.71
N PHE A 195 -13.00 16.47 17.23
CA PHE A 195 -12.63 15.29 16.43
C PHE A 195 -12.91 13.99 17.18
N ASP A 196 -12.73 13.99 18.51
CA ASP A 196 -12.96 12.82 19.34
C ASP A 196 -14.46 12.44 19.40
N ASP A 197 -15.36 13.42 19.41
CA ASP A 197 -16.82 13.15 19.32
C ASP A 197 -17.18 12.52 17.97
N VAL A 198 -16.57 13.01 16.88
CA VAL A 198 -16.75 12.44 15.54
C VAL A 198 -16.22 11.01 15.49
N VAL A 199 -15.03 10.75 16.04
CA VAL A 199 -14.45 9.41 16.12
C VAL A 199 -15.35 8.46 16.90
N ARG A 200 -15.86 8.87 18.07
CA ARG A 200 -16.76 8.01 18.86
C ARG A 200 -18.03 7.65 18.10
N LEU A 201 -18.70 8.66 17.53
CA LEU A 201 -19.92 8.43 16.75
C LEU A 201 -19.64 7.54 15.55
N ALA A 202 -18.56 7.81 14.83
CA ALA A 202 -18.15 7.03 13.67
C ALA A 202 -17.85 5.58 14.04
N ALA A 203 -17.05 5.34 15.08
CA ALA A 203 -16.69 3.99 15.52
C ALA A 203 -17.94 3.16 15.88
N VAL A 204 -18.86 3.73 16.66
CA VAL A 204 -20.11 3.06 17.06
C VAL A 204 -20.96 2.72 15.82
N ASN A 205 -21.15 3.67 14.91
CA ASN A 205 -21.91 3.45 13.67
C ASN A 205 -21.20 2.42 12.77
N GLY A 206 -19.88 2.47 12.68
CA GLY A 206 -19.05 1.55 11.92
C GLY A 206 -19.16 0.13 12.43
N ALA A 207 -19.14 -0.08 13.75
CA ALA A 207 -19.35 -1.40 14.35
C ALA A 207 -20.76 -1.93 14.06
N GLN A 208 -21.80 -1.09 14.15
CA GLN A 208 -23.18 -1.47 13.80
C GLN A 208 -23.33 -1.82 12.32
N ALA A 209 -22.60 -1.13 11.44
CA ALA A 209 -22.57 -1.38 10.00
C ALA A 209 -21.58 -2.50 9.60
N GLY A 210 -20.90 -3.14 10.56
CA GLY A 210 -19.92 -4.20 10.32
C GLY A 210 -18.66 -3.73 9.57
N LEU A 211 -18.33 -2.44 9.61
CA LEU A 211 -17.10 -1.88 9.05
C LEU A 211 -15.88 -2.15 9.94
N ILE A 212 -16.11 -2.30 11.24
CA ILE A 212 -15.14 -2.77 12.23
C ILE A 212 -15.78 -3.86 13.07
N SER A 213 -14.97 -4.78 13.63
CA SER A 213 -15.46 -5.96 14.35
C SER A 213 -16.21 -5.62 15.64
N SER A 214 -15.76 -4.60 16.35
CA SER A 214 -16.32 -4.08 17.60
C SER A 214 -15.76 -2.68 17.89
N CYS A 215 -16.16 -2.07 19.01
CA CYS A 215 -15.48 -0.89 19.54
C CYS A 215 -14.74 -1.24 20.83
N ILE A 216 -13.61 -0.59 21.07
CA ILE A 216 -12.95 -0.56 22.39
C ILE A 216 -12.91 0.90 22.82
N GLU A 217 -13.53 1.22 23.95
CA GLU A 217 -13.63 2.59 24.49
C GLU A 217 -14.18 3.61 23.46
N ASP A 218 -15.24 3.22 22.74
CA ASP A 218 -15.86 4.01 21.67
C ASP A 218 -14.85 4.42 20.57
N ASP A 219 -13.85 3.59 20.29
CA ASP A 219 -12.88 3.79 19.21
C ASP A 219 -12.62 2.48 18.46
N PHE A 220 -11.84 2.56 17.38
CA PHE A 220 -11.45 1.43 16.55
C PHE A 220 -10.59 0.45 17.36
N PRO A 221 -10.82 -0.88 17.24
CA PRO A 221 -10.08 -1.88 17.97
C PRO A 221 -8.80 -2.26 17.22
N ALA A 222 -7.63 -1.85 17.70
CA ALA A 222 -6.34 -2.21 17.10
C ALA A 222 -5.35 -2.67 18.17
N LYS A 223 -4.61 -3.75 17.89
CA LYS A 223 -3.62 -4.35 18.82
C LYS A 223 -4.22 -4.61 20.22
N GLY A 224 -5.49 -5.02 20.26
CA GLY A 224 -6.23 -5.32 21.50
C GLY A 224 -6.61 -4.11 22.37
N LYS A 225 -6.53 -2.88 21.85
CA LYS A 225 -6.85 -1.64 22.58
C LYS A 225 -7.59 -0.64 21.69
N ALA A 226 -8.11 0.43 22.30
CA ALA A 226 -8.67 1.56 21.59
C ALA A 226 -7.59 2.25 20.75
N TYR A 227 -7.92 2.65 19.52
CA TYR A 227 -6.98 3.27 18.57
C TYR A 227 -6.25 4.50 19.14
N ARG A 228 -6.97 5.33 19.92
CA ARG A 228 -6.39 6.49 20.66
C ARG A 228 -5.26 6.12 21.63
N ASN A 229 -5.20 4.88 22.09
CA ASN A 229 -4.22 4.39 23.07
C ASN A 229 -3.03 3.66 22.41
N LEU A 230 -2.95 3.62 21.08
CA LEU A 230 -1.77 3.08 20.39
C LEU A 230 -0.55 3.96 20.66
N THR A 231 0.60 3.33 20.87
CA THR A 231 1.90 4.03 20.84
C THR A 231 2.18 4.58 19.45
N ASP A 232 3.12 5.52 19.32
CA ASP A 232 3.45 6.10 18.01
C ASP A 232 3.93 5.05 17.01
N ALA A 233 4.70 4.05 17.47
CA ALA A 233 5.16 2.95 16.62
C ALA A 233 4.00 2.09 16.13
N GLU A 234 3.09 1.68 17.02
CA GLU A 234 1.91 0.89 16.65
C GLU A 234 0.97 1.67 15.73
N TRP A 235 0.81 2.97 15.98
CA TRP A 235 -0.01 3.83 15.13
C TRP A 235 0.58 3.98 13.73
N ASN A 236 1.89 4.24 13.62
CA ASN A 236 2.56 4.35 12.34
C ASN A 236 2.40 3.07 11.50
N GLU A 237 2.52 1.90 12.13
CA GLU A 237 2.32 0.61 11.45
C GLU A 237 0.88 0.47 10.93
N VAL A 238 -0.13 0.64 11.81
CA VAL A 238 -1.54 0.53 11.45
C VAL A 238 -1.95 1.57 10.40
N ALA A 239 -1.41 2.79 10.49
CA ALA A 239 -1.64 3.87 9.55
C ALA A 239 -1.08 3.54 8.15
N SER A 240 0.14 3.01 8.08
CA SER A 240 0.75 2.58 6.81
C SER A 240 -0.03 1.43 6.18
N ILE A 241 -0.43 0.42 6.97
CA ILE A 241 -1.27 -0.69 6.51
C ILE A 241 -2.58 -0.14 5.91
N ALA A 242 -3.28 0.72 6.65
CA ALA A 242 -4.54 1.31 6.18
C ALA A 242 -4.36 2.15 4.92
N ALA A 243 -3.30 2.94 4.84
CA ALA A 243 -3.01 3.79 3.69
C ALA A 243 -2.73 2.96 2.42
N GLU A 244 -1.86 1.95 2.49
CA GLU A 244 -1.51 1.11 1.34
C GLU A 244 -2.67 0.24 0.87
N ARG A 245 -3.43 -0.34 1.81
CA ARG A 245 -4.63 -1.12 1.46
C ARG A 245 -5.70 -0.24 0.83
N HIS A 246 -5.95 0.95 1.39
CA HIS A 246 -6.89 1.93 0.80
C HIS A 246 -6.42 2.37 -0.60
N PHE A 247 -5.13 2.61 -0.79
CA PHE A 247 -4.54 2.95 -2.09
C PHE A 247 -4.83 1.86 -3.13
N ALA A 248 -4.47 0.60 -2.85
CA ALA A 248 -4.72 -0.51 -3.77
C ALA A 248 -6.21 -0.70 -4.08
N LEU A 249 -7.07 -0.58 -3.06
CA LEU A 249 -8.53 -0.70 -3.23
C LEU A 249 -9.13 0.46 -4.03
N ASN A 250 -8.62 1.69 -3.89
CA ASN A 250 -9.04 2.81 -4.74
C ASN A 250 -8.69 2.58 -6.20
N TRP A 251 -7.51 2.04 -6.48
CA TRP A 251 -7.14 1.67 -7.84
C TRP A 251 -8.07 0.59 -8.40
N LEU A 252 -8.34 -0.48 -7.62
CA LEU A 252 -9.28 -1.55 -7.99
C LEU A 252 -10.72 -1.06 -8.24
N CYS A 253 -11.17 -0.05 -7.50
CA CYS A 253 -12.49 0.56 -7.66
C CYS A 253 -12.54 1.63 -8.78
N GLY A 254 -11.44 1.86 -9.50
CA GLY A 254 -11.39 2.80 -10.63
C GLY A 254 -11.33 4.28 -10.23
N TYR A 255 -10.77 4.60 -9.06
CA TYR A 255 -10.56 6.00 -8.65
C TYR A 255 -9.35 6.63 -9.35
N ALA A 256 -8.39 5.81 -9.78
CA ALA A 256 -7.21 6.24 -10.51
C ALA A 256 -7.53 6.80 -11.90
N PRO A 257 -7.19 8.08 -12.21
CA PRO A 257 -7.35 8.66 -13.53
C PRO A 257 -6.64 7.84 -14.61
N GLY A 258 -7.35 7.46 -15.67
CA GLY A 258 -6.78 6.66 -16.76
C GLY A 258 -6.23 5.30 -16.32
N ASN A 259 -6.65 4.78 -15.17
CA ASN A 259 -6.12 3.57 -14.54
C ASN A 259 -4.60 3.67 -14.19
N ASN A 260 -4.07 4.89 -14.05
CA ASN A 260 -2.67 5.12 -13.69
C ASN A 260 -2.44 4.87 -12.19
N TRP A 261 -1.61 3.87 -11.89
CA TRP A 261 -1.26 3.48 -10.53
C TRP A 261 -0.78 4.64 -9.67
N ASP A 262 0.16 5.45 -10.18
CA ASP A 262 0.78 6.56 -9.43
C ASP A 262 -0.22 7.68 -9.07
N ASP A 263 -1.29 7.81 -9.86
CA ASP A 263 -2.29 8.87 -9.69
C ASP A 263 -3.49 8.41 -8.84
N THR A 264 -3.38 7.27 -8.16
CA THR A 264 -4.46 6.75 -7.32
C THR A 264 -4.66 7.66 -6.10
N PRO A 265 -5.83 8.30 -5.97
CA PRO A 265 -6.08 9.20 -4.85
C PRO A 265 -6.29 8.40 -3.57
N THR A 266 -6.00 9.02 -2.42
CA THR A 266 -6.30 8.46 -1.10
C THR A 266 -6.81 9.53 -0.14
N ASP A 267 -7.42 10.61 -0.65
CA ASP A 267 -8.13 11.57 0.19
C ASP A 267 -9.24 10.88 1.00
N THR A 268 -9.37 11.30 2.25
CA THR A 268 -10.30 10.78 3.27
C THR A 268 -10.79 11.91 4.15
#